data_AF-A0A7W0RRY5-F1
#
_entry.id   AF-A0A7W0RRY5-F1
#
_cell.length_a   1.000
_cell.length_b   1.000
_cell.length_c   1.000
_cell.angle_alpha   90.00
_cell.angle_beta   90.00
_cell.angle_gamma   90.00
#
_symmetry.space_group_name_H-M   'P 1'
#
loop_
_entity.id
_entity.type
_entity.pdbx_description
1 polymer ?
#
loop_
_entity_poly.entity_id
_entity_poly.type
_entity_poly.pdbx_seq_one_letter_code
_entity_poly.pdbx_strand_id
1 'polypeptide(L)' 'GLTIKMGQTHVHRYLQPLLEKIEAGEIDPSFVITHRMKLDDAPEGYKIFKDKKDECIKIVLKP' A
#
# COMPACT_ATOMS: atom_id res chain seq x y z
N GLY A 1 21.84 8.43 -23.24
CA GLY A 1 20.86 9.46 -22.82
C GLY A 1 19.96 8.89 -21.74
N LEU A 2 19.33 9.75 -20.93
CA LEU A 2 18.40 9.33 -19.88
C LEU A 2 16.98 9.11 -20.46
N THR A 3 16.32 8.01 -20.12
CA THR A 3 14.92 7.75 -20.49
C THR A 3 14.03 7.91 -19.27
N ILE A 4 13.01 8.76 -19.36
CA ILE A 4 12.04 8.97 -18.29
C ILE A 4 10.70 8.37 -18.70
N LYS A 5 10.14 7.50 -17.85
CA LYS A 5 8.79 6.93 -18.01
C LYS A 5 7.90 7.49 -16.90
N MET A 6 6.82 8.17 -17.29
CA MET A 6 5.87 8.83 -16.38
C MET A 6 4.43 8.40 -16.72
N GLY A 7 3.49 8.76 -15.85
CA GLY A 7 2.05 8.50 -16.02
C GLY A 7 1.44 7.76 -14.84
N GLN A 8 0.12 7.59 -14.87
CA GLN A 8 -0.58 6.74 -13.91
C GLN A 8 -0.29 5.26 -14.22
N THR A 9 -0.16 4.44 -13.18
CA THR A 9 0.10 3.01 -13.34
C THR A 9 -1.07 2.33 -14.07
N HIS A 10 -0.77 1.54 -15.10
CA HIS A 10 -1.76 0.69 -15.76
C HIS A 10 -2.10 -0.54 -14.89
N VAL A 11 -2.86 -0.32 -13.82
CA VAL A 11 -3.12 -1.34 -12.77
C VAL A 11 -3.64 -2.66 -13.36
N HIS A 12 -4.61 -2.62 -14.28
CA HIS A 12 -5.16 -3.85 -14.89
C HIS A 12 -4.15 -4.73 -15.61
N ARG A 13 -3.02 -4.18 -16.07
CA ARG A 13 -1.95 -4.96 -16.72
C ARG A 13 -1.17 -5.78 -15.71
N TYR A 14 -1.09 -5.31 -14.46
CA TYR A 14 -0.28 -5.91 -13.41
C TYR A 14 -1.10 -6.61 -12.34
N LEU A 15 -2.39 -6.32 -12.24
CA LEU A 15 -3.26 -6.87 -11.20
C LEU A 15 -3.24 -8.40 -11.17
N GLN A 16 -3.58 -9.04 -12.30
CA GLN A 16 -3.66 -10.50 -12.41
C GLN A 16 -2.33 -11.20 -12.07
N PRO A 17 -1.19 -10.88 -12.73
CA PRO A 17 0.07 -11.57 -12.44
C PRO A 17 0.60 -11.29 -11.03
N LEU A 18 0.30 -10.14 -10.43
CA LEU A 18 0.71 -9.86 -9.05
C LEU A 18 -0.16 -10.62 -8.04
N LEU A 19 -1.46 -10.73 -8.29
CA LEU A 19 -2.37 -11.50 -7.44
C LEU A 19 -1.99 -12.99 -7.43
N GLU A 20 -1.73 -13.57 -8.61
CA GLU A 20 -1.29 -14.97 -8.73
C GLU A 20 -0.03 -15.26 -7.89
N LYS A 21 0.92 -14.32 -7.84
CA LYS A 21 2.13 -14.43 -7.02
C LYS A 21 1.86 -14.39 -5.53
N ILE A 22 0.87 -13.60 -5.12
CA ILE A 22 0.44 -13.54 -3.72
C ILE A 22 -0.23 -14.86 -3.34
N GLU A 23 -1.14 -15.35 -4.17
CA GLU A 23 -1.86 -16.62 -3.94
C GLU A 23 -0.93 -17.84 -3.94
N ALA A 24 0.10 -17.83 -4.79
CA ALA A 24 1.15 -18.85 -4.82
C ALA A 24 2.15 -18.74 -3.64
N GLY A 25 2.06 -17.69 -2.82
CA GLY A 25 2.96 -17.45 -1.69
C GLY A 25 4.37 -16.99 -2.10
N GLU A 26 4.58 -16.62 -3.36
CA GLU A 26 5.87 -16.08 -3.84
C GLU A 26 6.16 -14.70 -3.24
N ILE A 27 5.12 -13.95 -2.90
CA ILE A 27 5.20 -12.61 -2.31
C ILE A 27 4.12 -12.45 -1.25
N ASP A 28 4.50 -12.09 -0.03
CA ASP A 28 3.57 -11.59 0.99
C ASP A 28 3.77 -10.07 1.14
N PRO A 29 2.85 -9.23 0.64
CA PRO A 29 2.97 -7.77 0.79
C PRO A 29 2.51 -7.28 2.17
N SER A 30 2.02 -8.16 3.06
CA SER A 30 1.45 -7.73 4.35
C SER A 30 2.45 -7.04 5.26
N PHE A 31 3.75 -7.30 5.11
CA PHE A 31 4.81 -6.69 5.92
C PHE A 31 4.86 -5.17 5.82
N VAL A 32 4.39 -4.56 4.73
CA VAL A 32 4.36 -3.09 4.63
C VAL A 32 3.27 -2.48 5.52
N ILE A 33 2.28 -3.27 5.97
CA ILE A 33 1.16 -2.81 6.77
C ILE A 33 1.58 -2.67 8.23
N THR A 34 2.04 -1.48 8.59
CA THR A 34 2.41 -1.13 9.98
C THR A 34 1.21 -0.88 10.89
N HIS A 35 0.09 -0.42 10.35
CA HIS A 35 -1.06 0.01 11.15
C HIS A 35 -2.38 -0.49 10.56
N ARG A 36 -3.30 -0.90 11.45
CA ARG A 36 -4.69 -1.25 11.13
C ARG A 36 -5.61 -0.53 12.09
N MET A 37 -6.63 0.15 11.57
CA MET A 37 -7.56 0.96 12.37
C MET A 37 -8.96 0.96 11.75
N LYS A 38 -9.96 1.48 12.47
CA LYS A 38 -11.32 1.60 11.93
C LYS A 38 -11.41 2.75 10.93
N LEU A 39 -12.43 2.73 10.08
CA LEU A 39 -12.68 3.81 9.12
C LEU A 39 -12.95 5.15 9.84
N ASP A 40 -13.62 5.11 10.99
CA ASP A 40 -13.89 6.31 11.82
C ASP A 40 -12.60 6.97 12.34
N ASP A 41 -11.51 6.21 12.46
CA ASP A 41 -10.20 6.69 12.90
C ASP A 41 -9.36 7.28 11.75
N ALA A 42 -9.91 7.34 10.53
CA ALA A 42 -9.20 7.84 9.35
C ALA A 42 -8.50 9.20 9.57
N PRO A 43 -9.12 10.22 10.21
CA PRO A 43 -8.44 11.50 10.44
C PRO A 43 -7.13 11.36 11.22
N GLU A 44 -7.09 10.51 12.25
CA GLU A 44 -5.86 10.26 13.01
C GLU A 44 -4.86 9.44 12.19
N GLY A 45 -5.33 8.45 11.42
CA GLY A 45 -4.49 7.71 10.48
C GLY A 45 -3.77 8.62 9.48
N TYR A 46 -4.48 9.58 8.90
CA TYR A 46 -3.88 10.57 8.01
C TYR A 46 -2.81 11.41 8.70
N LYS A 47 -3.01 11.78 9.98
CA LYS A 47 -2.03 12.54 10.77
C LYS A 47 -0.77 11.72 11.04
N ILE A 48 -0.92 10.47 11.49
CA ILE A 48 0.21 9.54 11.72
C ILE A 48 1.04 9.38 10.44
N PHE A 49 0.39 9.11 9.31
CA PHE A 49 1.07 8.94 8.02
C PHE A 49 1.78 10.21 7.55
N LYS A 50 1.10 11.36 7.63
CA LYS A 50 1.66 12.66 7.23
C LYS A 50 2.85 13.08 8.08
N ASP A 51 2.74 12.92 9.39
CA ASP A 51 3.76 13.33 10.36
C ASP A 51 4.89 12.28 10.50
N LYS A 52 4.78 11.14 9.78
CA LYS A 52 5.72 10.00 9.84
C LYS A 52 5.99 9.51 11.26
N LYS A 53 4.92 9.43 12.06
CA LYS A 53 5.00 8.91 13.43
C LYS A 53 5.01 7.39 13.43
N ASP A 54 5.53 6.83 14.53
CA ASP A 54 5.44 5.40 14.84
C ASP A 54 5.96 4.49 13.71
N GLU A 55 7.00 4.94 12.99
CA GLU A 55 7.58 4.25 11.84
C GLU A 55 6.53 3.83 10.79
N CYS A 56 5.47 4.63 10.64
CA CYS A 56 4.34 4.32 9.77
C CYS A 56 4.75 4.19 8.29
N ILE A 57 4.56 2.99 7.71
CA ILE A 57 4.78 2.69 6.29
C ILE A 57 3.45 2.68 5.53
N LYS A 58 2.47 1.91 6.03
CA LYS A 58 1.13 1.77 5.45
C LYS A 58 0.09 1.57 6.53
N ILE A 59 -1.03 2.28 6.37
CA ILE A 59 -2.25 2.13 7.16
C ILE A 59 -3.31 1.44 6.29
N VAL A 60 -3.99 0.44 6.84
CA VAL A 60 -5.19 -0.18 6.25
C VAL A 60 -6.39 0.10 7.15
N LEU A 61 -7.39 0.80 6.62
CA LEU A 61 -8.64 1.09 7.30
C LEU A 61 -9.61 -0.07 7.11
N LYS A 62 -10.24 -0.52 8.21
CA LYS A 62 -11.33 -1.50 8.20
C LYS A 62 -12.66 -0.74 8.39
N PRO A 63 -13.66 -0.94 7.51
CA PRO A 63 -14.99 -0.38 7.69
C PRO A 63 -15.61 -0.74 9.04
#